data_AF-A0A973R795-F1
#
_entry.id   AF-A0A973R795-F1
#
_cell.length_a   1.000
_cell.length_b   1.000
_cell.length_c   1.000
_cell.angle_alpha   90.00
_cell.angle_beta   90.00
_cell.angle_gamma   90.00
#
_symmetry.space_group_name_H-M   'P 1'
#
loop_
_entity.id
_entity.type
_entity.pdbx_description
1 polymer ?
#
loop_
_entity_poly.entity_id
_entity_poly.type
_entity_poly.pdbx_seq_one_letter_code
_entity_poly.pdbx_strand_id
1 'polypeptide(L)'
;MRILLTESTPGAAKRAEEMFRAAGYDIAFCHPEHGPGNDCVVFRGASHCPLRTSEIDVVVDVRAADGPQTARELGATCAVRAQRRLVVAGPADPATFPWSEAAALCPAD
;
A
#
# COMPACT_ATOMS: atom_id res chain seq x y z
N MET A 1 -5.63 11.83 9.64
CA MET A 1 -5.65 11.14 8.34
C MET A 1 -5.17 9.72 8.53
N ARG A 2 -5.81 8.77 7.86
CA ARG A 2 -5.46 7.36 7.92
C ARG A 2 -4.95 6.89 6.57
N ILE A 3 -3.76 6.29 6.59
CA ILE A 3 -3.02 5.85 5.41
C ILE A 3 -3.03 4.32 5.40
N LEU A 4 -3.35 3.74 4.26
CA LEU A 4 -3.10 2.31 4.03
C LEU A 4 -1.76 2.15 3.34
N LEU A 5 -0.84 1.43 3.97
CA LEU A 5 0.43 1.05 3.37
C LEU A 5 0.34 -0.33 2.75
N THR A 6 0.83 -0.44 1.52
CA THR A 6 1.19 -1.71 0.89
C THR A 6 2.67 -1.70 0.55
N GLU A 7 3.25 -2.89 0.42
CA GLU A 7 4.67 -3.03 0.14
C GLU A 7 4.94 -4.17 -0.84
N SER A 8 5.88 -3.99 -1.77
CA SER A 8 6.24 -5.04 -2.74
C SER A 8 7.01 -6.20 -2.10
N THR A 9 7.69 -5.94 -0.98
CA THR A 9 8.44 -6.94 -0.21
C THR A 9 8.31 -6.65 1.29
N PRO A 10 8.45 -7.67 2.17
CA PRO A 10 8.34 -7.47 3.61
C PRO A 10 9.31 -6.39 4.12
N GLY A 11 8.78 -5.36 4.78
CA GLY A 11 9.57 -4.29 5.38
C GLY A 11 9.96 -3.15 4.44
N ALA A 12 9.57 -3.18 3.16
CA ALA A 12 9.83 -2.06 2.25
C ALA A 12 9.11 -0.78 2.73
N ALA A 13 7.94 -0.91 3.35
CA ALA A 13 7.19 0.24 3.88
C ALA A 13 7.69 0.76 5.23
N LYS A 14 8.63 0.08 5.91
CA LYS A 14 9.03 0.41 7.29
C LYS A 14 9.47 1.87 7.46
N ARG A 15 10.32 2.36 6.55
CA ARG A 15 10.80 3.75 6.62
C ARG A 15 9.67 4.76 6.44
N ALA A 16 8.78 4.51 5.47
CA ALA A 16 7.62 5.37 5.21
C ALA A 16 6.65 5.37 6.41
N GLU A 17 6.39 4.20 6.99
CA GLU A 17 5.60 4.07 8.20
C GLU A 17 6.18 4.89 9.36
N GLU A 18 7.47 4.73 9.67
CA GLU A 18 8.13 5.48 10.74
C GLU A 18 7.97 6.99 10.53
N MET A 19 8.14 7.47 9.30
CA MET A 19 7.95 8.88 8.94
C MET A 19 6.51 9.33 9.15
N PHE A 20 5.54 8.56 8.66
CA PHE A 20 4.13 8.93 8.77
C PHE A 20 3.63 8.89 10.21
N ARG A 21 4.02 7.87 10.99
CA ARG A 21 3.70 7.78 12.42
C ARG A 21 4.33 8.93 13.21
N ALA A 22 5.59 9.27 12.93
CA ALA A 22 6.26 10.43 13.55
C ALA A 22 5.56 11.76 13.22
N ALA A 23 4.95 11.87 12.04
CA ALA A 23 4.13 13.00 11.64
C ALA A 23 2.69 12.98 12.21
N GLY A 24 2.32 11.96 12.98
CA GLY A 24 1.01 11.84 13.62
C GLY A 24 -0.10 11.22 12.76
N TYR A 25 0.24 10.55 11.65
CA TYR A 25 -0.74 9.82 10.84
C TYR A 25 -1.04 8.43 11.40
N ASP A 26 -2.26 7.98 11.18
CA ASP A 26 -2.71 6.63 11.51
C ASP A 26 -2.42 5.69 10.34
N ILE A 27 -1.87 4.50 10.62
CA ILE A 27 -1.38 3.56 9.61
C ILE A 27 -2.15 2.25 9.68
N ALA A 28 -2.60 1.78 8.52
CA ALA A 28 -3.18 0.46 8.31
C ALA A 28 -2.35 -0.34 7.30
N PHE A 29 -2.49 -1.67 7.34
CA PHE A 29 -1.88 -2.59 6.39
C PHE A 29 -2.92 -3.59 5.87
N CYS A 30 -2.69 -4.09 4.64
CA CYS A 30 -3.49 -5.18 4.05
C CYS A 30 -3.05 -6.58 4.48
N HIS A 31 -1.89 -6.73 5.10
CA HIS A 31 -1.31 -7.98 5.56
C HIS A 31 -0.80 -7.79 7.01
N PRO A 32 -0.34 -8.85 7.72
CA PRO A 32 0.36 -8.67 8.98
C PRO A 32 1.51 -7.68 8.81
N GLU A 33 1.54 -6.67 9.67
CA GLU A 33 2.55 -5.61 9.69
C GLU A 33 3.96 -6.22 9.69
N HIS A 34 4.72 -5.98 8.62
CA HIS A 34 6.10 -6.46 8.37
C HIS A 34 6.36 -7.95 8.56
N GLY A 35 5.31 -8.77 8.70
CA GLY A 35 5.43 -10.20 8.92
C GLY A 35 5.67 -10.97 7.62
N PRO A 36 6.11 -12.25 7.69
CA PRO A 36 6.31 -13.08 6.50
C PRO A 36 5.02 -13.44 5.76
N GLY A 37 3.86 -13.19 6.37
CA GLY A 37 2.55 -13.45 5.76
C GLY A 37 2.25 -12.49 4.62
N ASN A 38 1.96 -13.03 3.44
CA ASN A 38 1.60 -12.26 2.24
C ASN A 38 0.08 -12.10 2.07
N ASP A 39 -0.70 -12.80 2.90
CA ASP A 39 -2.14 -12.92 2.71
C ASP A 39 -2.85 -11.64 3.11
N CYS A 40 -3.71 -11.15 2.20
CA CYS A 40 -4.63 -10.08 2.50
C CYS A 40 -5.48 -10.45 3.72
N VAL A 41 -5.68 -9.49 4.63
CA VAL A 41 -6.39 -9.68 5.90
C VAL A 41 -7.82 -10.21 5.74
N VAL A 42 -8.45 -9.92 4.59
CA VAL A 42 -9.76 -10.46 4.21
C VAL A 42 -9.70 -11.96 3.95
N PHE A 43 -8.68 -12.44 3.24
CA PHE A 43 -8.52 -13.87 2.94
C PHE A 43 -8.17 -14.69 4.17
N ARG A 44 -7.59 -14.06 5.20
CA ARG A 44 -7.33 -14.71 6.48
C ARG A 44 -8.58 -14.90 7.34
N GLY A 45 -9.74 -14.38 6.94
CA GLY A 45 -11.00 -14.44 7.71
C GLY A 45 -10.95 -13.73 9.07
N ALA A 46 -9.83 -13.08 9.39
CA ALA A 46 -9.52 -12.58 10.72
C ALA A 46 -9.93 -11.12 10.93
N SER A 47 -10.24 -10.38 9.86
CA SER A 47 -10.62 -8.97 9.95
C SER A 47 -11.28 -8.47 8.67
N HIS A 48 -11.90 -7.29 8.78
CA HIS A 48 -12.51 -6.63 7.64
C HIS A 48 -11.49 -5.84 6.82
N CYS A 49 -11.77 -5.67 5.52
CA CYS A 49 -10.92 -4.89 4.62
C CYS A 49 -10.83 -3.43 5.09
N PRO A 50 -9.63 -2.88 5.35
CA PRO A 50 -9.47 -1.48 5.76
C PRO A 50 -10.12 -0.49 4.79
N LEU A 51 -10.05 -0.76 3.48
CA LEU A 51 -10.69 0.07 2.44
C LEU A 51 -12.22 0.05 2.48
N ARG A 52 -12.84 -0.95 3.11
CA ARG A 52 -14.31 -1.05 3.24
C ARG A 52 -14.83 -0.61 4.59
N THR A 53 -14.05 -0.77 5.66
CA THR A 53 -14.53 -0.57 7.04
C THR A 53 -13.93 0.62 7.76
N SER A 54 -12.91 1.26 7.18
CA SER A 54 -12.34 2.49 7.72
C SER A 54 -12.22 3.56 6.64
N GLU A 55 -12.30 4.82 7.04
CA GLU A 55 -11.99 5.94 6.16
C GLU A 55 -10.47 5.97 5.92
N ILE A 56 -10.05 5.37 4.79
CA ILE A 56 -8.69 5.50 4.27
C ILE A 56 -8.66 6.70 3.34
N ASP A 57 -7.84 7.70 3.68
CA ASP A 57 -7.69 8.93 2.91
C ASP A 57 -6.82 8.71 1.67
N VAL A 58 -5.76 7.92 1.81
CA VAL A 58 -4.76 7.64 0.77
C VAL A 58 -4.18 6.24 0.97
N VAL A 59 -3.89 5.59 -0.16
CA VAL A 59 -3.12 4.34 -0.21
C VAL A 59 -1.74 4.68 -0.73
N VAL A 60 -0.70 4.23 -0.01
CA VAL A 60 0.70 4.38 -0.44
C VAL A 60 1.26 3.00 -0.69
N ASP A 61 1.63 2.74 -1.94
CA ASP A 61 2.26 1.52 -2.38
C ASP A 61 3.78 1.69 -2.42
N VAL A 62 4.49 1.04 -1.50
CA VAL A 62 5.94 1.19 -1.33
C VAL A 62 6.68 0.05 -2.03
N ARG A 63 7.51 0.39 -3.01
CA ARG A 63 8.19 -0.58 -3.87
C ARG A 63 9.69 -0.48 -3.73
N ALA A 64 10.33 -1.61 -3.39
CA ALA A 64 11.79 -1.68 -3.24
C ALA A 64 12.53 -1.85 -4.57
N ALA A 65 11.87 -2.36 -5.60
CA ALA A 65 12.42 -2.60 -6.93
C ALA A 65 11.30 -2.58 -7.96
N ASP A 66 11.66 -2.35 -9.23
CA ASP A 66 10.72 -2.51 -10.32
C ASP A 66 10.45 -4.00 -10.59
N GLY A 67 9.26 -4.31 -11.07
CA GLY A 67 8.83 -5.69 -11.27
C GLY A 67 7.31 -5.84 -11.29
N PRO A 68 6.79 -7.08 -11.41
CA PRO A 68 5.36 -7.33 -11.39
C PRO A 68 4.74 -7.05 -10.01
N GLN A 69 3.43 -6.77 -10.01
CA GLN A 69 2.66 -6.63 -8.78
C GLN A 69 2.65 -7.95 -7.99
N THR A 70 2.82 -7.85 -6.67
CA THR A 70 2.78 -8.96 -5.71
C THR A 70 1.45 -9.02 -4.96
N ALA A 71 1.21 -10.13 -4.25
CA ALA A 71 0.01 -10.28 -3.42
C ALA A 71 -0.11 -9.24 -2.30
N ARG A 72 1.01 -8.68 -1.83
CA ARG A 72 1.04 -7.64 -0.79
C ARG A 72 0.58 -6.29 -1.29
N GLU A 73 0.68 -6.06 -2.60
CA GLU A 73 0.30 -4.82 -3.28
C GLU A 73 -1.16 -4.85 -3.75
N LEU A 74 -1.96 -5.88 -3.41
CA LEU A 74 -3.38 -5.95 -3.78
C LEU A 74 -4.18 -4.75 -3.27
N GLY A 75 -3.76 -4.13 -2.16
CA GLY A 75 -4.35 -2.89 -1.65
C GLY A 75 -4.28 -1.73 -2.66
N ALA A 76 -3.23 -1.66 -3.50
CA ALA A 76 -3.11 -0.66 -4.56
C ALA A 76 -4.18 -0.87 -5.66
N THR A 77 -4.39 -2.12 -6.09
CA THR A 77 -5.47 -2.48 -7.03
C THR A 77 -6.84 -2.14 -6.44
N CYS A 78 -7.06 -2.46 -5.17
CA CYS A 78 -8.30 -2.12 -4.49
C CYS A 78 -8.50 -0.60 -4.34
N ALA A 79 -7.43 0.17 -4.13
CA ALA A 79 -7.48 1.62 -4.04
C ALA A 79 -8.06 2.23 -5.32
N VAL A 80 -7.50 1.85 -6.47
CA VAL A 80 -7.96 2.33 -7.77
C VAL A 80 -9.42 1.94 -8.02
N ARG A 81 -9.78 0.68 -7.77
CA ARG A 81 -11.18 0.21 -7.94
C ARG A 81 -12.17 0.90 -7.01
N ALA A 82 -11.74 1.29 -5.81
CA ALA A 82 -12.55 2.02 -4.84
C ALA A 82 -12.45 3.55 -5.01
N GLN A 83 -11.80 4.03 -6.08
CA GLN A 83 -11.56 5.45 -6.34
C GLN A 83 -10.91 6.17 -5.16
N ARG A 84 -9.97 5.49 -4.48
CA ARG A 84 -9.11 6.07 -3.45
C ARG A 84 -7.80 6.53 -4.08
N ARG A 85 -7.25 7.62 -3.55
CA ARG A 85 -5.98 8.17 -4.04
C ARG A 85 -4.87 7.15 -3.81
N LEU A 86 -4.21 6.75 -4.89
CA LEU A 86 -3.04 5.91 -4.87
C LEU A 86 -1.79 6.79 -5.05
N VAL A 87 -0.81 6.63 -4.17
CA VAL A 87 0.54 7.16 -4.31
C VAL A 87 1.49 5.98 -4.37
N VAL A 88 2.45 6.01 -5.27
CA VAL A 88 3.47 4.96 -5.40
C VAL A 88 4.81 5.55 -5.02
N ALA A 89 5.50 4.92 -4.05
CA ALA A 89 6.81 5.31 -3.58
C ALA A 89 7.84 4.25 -3.95
N GLY A 90 8.79 4.61 -4.80
CA GLY A 90 9.80 3.71 -5.35
C GLY A 90 9.57 3.36 -6.83
N PRO A 91 10.39 2.45 -7.40
CA PRO A 91 10.33 2.13 -8.83
C PRO A 91 9.01 1.47 -9.23
N ALA A 92 8.39 1.95 -10.30
CA ALA A 92 7.23 1.34 -10.93
C ALA A 92 7.09 1.75 -12.39
N ASP A 93 6.66 0.81 -13.23
CA ASP A 93 6.27 1.12 -14.60
C ASP A 93 4.96 1.93 -14.62
N PRO A 94 4.98 3.22 -15.04
CA PRO A 94 3.79 4.06 -15.09
C PRO A 94 2.78 3.62 -16.16
N ALA A 95 3.13 2.71 -17.07
CA ALA A 95 2.19 2.14 -18.03
C ALA A 95 1.41 0.95 -17.48
N THR A 96 1.81 0.42 -16.32
CA THR A 96 1.27 -0.83 -15.75
C THR A 96 0.24 -0.55 -14.66
N PHE A 97 -0.93 -1.18 -14.76
CA PHE A 97 -1.94 -1.16 -13.70
C PHE A 97 -1.46 -1.94 -12.46
N PRO A 98 -1.66 -1.44 -11.22
CA PRO A 98 -2.46 -0.27 -10.84
C PRO A 98 -1.72 1.08 -10.86
N TRP A 99 -0.40 1.09 -11.04
CA TRP A 99 0.43 2.29 -10.90
C TRP A 99 0.19 3.34 -11.99
N SER A 100 -0.30 2.93 -13.16
CA SER A 100 -0.76 3.84 -14.22
C SER A 100 -1.88 4.79 -13.80
N GLU A 101 -2.63 4.44 -12.75
CA GLU A 101 -3.73 5.23 -12.20
C GLU A 101 -3.33 6.00 -10.92
N ALA A 102 -2.04 6.00 -10.58
CA ALA A 102 -1.55 6.67 -9.39
C ALA A 102 -1.69 8.20 -9.53
N ALA A 103 -2.16 8.84 -8.46
CA ALA A 103 -2.21 10.30 -8.37
C ALA A 103 -0.80 10.92 -8.28
N ALA A 104 0.17 10.13 -7.80
CA ALA A 104 1.58 10.51 -7.77
C ALA A 104 2.47 9.27 -7.83
N LEU A 105 3.57 9.38 -8.58
CA LEU A 105 4.68 8.43 -8.62
C LEU A 105 5.91 9.15 -8.08
N CYS A 106 6.44 8.66 -6.96
CA CYS A 106 7.63 9.18 -6.29
C CYS A 106 8.77 8.18 -6.49
N PRO A 107 9.57 8.28 -7.58
CA PRO A 107 10.68 7.37 -7.80
C PRO A 107 11.70 7.47 -6.64
N ALA A 108 12.46 6.40 -6.42
CA ALA A 108 13.62 6.47 -5.55
C ALA A 108 14.71 7.30 -6.25
N ASP A 109 15.27 8.28 -5.55
CA ASP A 109 16.45 9.05 -6.00
C ASP A 109 17.69 8.14 -6.18
#